data_AF-A0A838HNJ0-F1
#
_entry.id   AF-A0A838HNJ0-F1
#
_cell.length_a   1.000
_cell.length_b   1.000
_cell.length_c   1.000
_cell.angle_alpha   90.00
_cell.angle_beta   90.00
_cell.angle_gamma   90.00
#
_symmetry.space_group_name_H-M   'P 1'
#
loop_
_entity.id
_entity.type
_entity.pdbx_description
1 polymer ?
#
loop_
_entity_poly.entity_id
_entity_poly.type
_entity_poly.pdbx_seq_one_letter_code
_entity_poly.pdbx_strand_id
1 'polypeptide(L)' 'MNRQLRPETETLFLAPHVEHSFLSASLVREIGALGGDVRPFVSPPVMRRLRERFASLAT' A
#
# COMPACT_ATOMS: atom_id res chain seq x y z
N MET A 1 13.09 -4.96 18.15
CA MET A 1 14.05 -5.15 17.04
C MET A 1 14.84 -3.87 16.76
N ASN A 2 14.23 -2.79 16.25
CA ASN A 2 14.98 -1.56 15.91
C ASN A 2 15.83 -1.00 17.05
N ARG A 3 15.32 -0.98 18.29
CA ARG A 3 16.07 -0.55 19.48
C ARG A 3 17.32 -1.40 19.78
N GLN A 4 17.32 -2.69 19.43
CA GLN A 4 18.49 -3.56 19.61
C GLN A 4 19.50 -3.40 18.47
N LEU A 5 19.01 -3.21 17.23
CA LEU A 5 19.86 -3.09 16.05
C LEU A 5 20.47 -1.69 15.89
N ARG A 6 19.78 -0.64 16.37
CA ARG A 6 20.19 0.76 16.21
C ARG A 6 19.74 1.63 17.40
N PRO A 7 20.42 1.52 18.56
CA PRO A 7 19.99 2.15 19.82
C PRO A 7 19.88 3.68 19.78
N GLU A 8 20.60 4.35 18.86
CA GLU A 8 20.60 5.80 18.70
C GLU A 8 19.38 6.33 17.93
N THR A 9 18.52 5.45 17.41
CA THR A 9 17.33 5.84 16.62
C THR A 9 16.05 5.65 17.42
N GLU A 10 15.21 6.69 17.43
CA GLU A 10 13.86 6.61 17.98
C GLU A 10 12.81 6.34 16.90
N THR A 11 11.84 5.49 17.21
CA THR A 11 10.70 5.20 16.34
C THR A 11 9.48 5.96 16.85
N LEU A 12 8.98 6.90 16.05
CA LEU A 12 7.76 7.65 16.34
C LEU A 12 6.57 7.02 15.61
N PHE A 13 5.46 6.86 16.31
CA PHE A 13 4.21 6.37 15.74
C PHE A 13 3.25 7.54 15.55
N LEU A 14 2.77 7.71 14.32
CA LEU A 14 1.78 8.72 13.96
C LEU A 14 0.51 8.03 13.50
N ALA A 15 -0.63 8.47 14.00
CA ALA A 15 -1.92 7.99 13.51
C ALA A 15 -2.20 8.59 12.13
N PRO A 16 -2.74 7.81 11.18
CA PRO A 16 -3.24 8.37 9.93
C PRO A 16 -4.50 9.19 10.19
N HIS A 17 -4.90 9.99 9.19
CA HIS A 17 -6.23 10.57 9.17
C HIS A 17 -7.29 9.45 9.16
N VAL A 18 -8.42 9.66 9.84
CA VAL A 18 -9.46 8.62 10.06
C VAL A 18 -9.96 8.02 8.75
N GLU A 19 -10.07 8.83 7.70
CA GLU A 19 -10.50 8.40 6.36
C GLU A 19 -9.54 7.41 5.69
N HIS A 20 -8.31 7.25 6.20
CA HIS A 20 -7.30 6.35 5.66
C HIS A 20 -6.99 5.17 6.59
N SER A 21 -7.57 5.14 7.81
CA SER A 21 -7.28 4.13 8.84
C SER A 21 -7.65 2.70 8.43
N PHE A 22 -8.53 2.53 7.44
CA PHE A 22 -8.95 1.22 6.95
C PHE A 22 -8.10 0.69 5.78
N LEU A 23 -7.16 1.48 5.25
CA LEU A 23 -6.40 1.10 4.06
C LEU A 23 -5.38 0.00 4.34
N SER A 24 -5.43 -1.07 3.55
CA SER A 24 -4.45 -2.15 3.53
C SER A 24 -3.87 -2.33 2.13
N ALA A 25 -2.55 -2.22 2.01
CA ALA A 25 -1.87 -2.43 0.73
C ALA A 25 -2.04 -3.86 0.19
N SER A 26 -2.25 -4.85 1.07
CA SER A 26 -2.54 -6.23 0.65
C SER A 26 -3.92 -6.32 0.03
N LEU A 27 -4.93 -5.74 0.69
CA LEU A 27 -6.31 -5.76 0.19
C LEU A 27 -6.45 -5.00 -1.14
N VAL A 28 -5.82 -3.82 -1.25
CA VAL A 28 -5.80 -3.04 -2.49
C VAL A 28 -5.18 -3.84 -3.65
N ARG A 29 -4.09 -4.57 -3.40
CA ARG A 29 -3.45 -5.40 -4.44
C ARG A 29 -4.32 -6.59 -4.83
N GLU A 30 -4.99 -7.22 -3.86
CA GLU A 30 -5.87 -8.36 -4.09
C GLU A 30 -7.09 -7.96 -4.94
N ILE A 31 -7.80 -6.89 -4.53
CA ILE A 31 -8.94 -6.34 -5.29
C ILE A 31 -8.50 -5.99 -6.72
N GLY A 32 -7.37 -5.29 -6.87
CA GLY A 32 -6.87 -4.90 -8.20
C GLY A 32 -6.48 -6.10 -9.07
N ALA A 33 -5.88 -7.15 -8.49
CA ALA A 33 -5.54 -8.37 -9.21
C ALA A 33 -6.78 -9.15 -9.68
N LEU A 34 -7.87 -9.08 -8.92
CA LEU A 34 -9.17 -9.66 -9.27
C LEU A 34 -10.00 -8.80 -10.24
N GLY A 35 -9.43 -7.71 -10.77
CA GLY A 35 -10.10 -6.82 -11.73
C GLY A 35 -11.01 -5.74 -11.10
N GLY A 36 -10.97 -5.59 -9.78
CA GLY A 36 -11.69 -4.53 -9.07
C GLY A 36 -11.07 -3.14 -9.25
N ASP A 37 -11.89 -2.10 -9.15
CA ASP A 37 -11.42 -0.72 -9.21
C ASP A 37 -10.86 -0.25 -7.87
N VAL A 38 -9.59 0.15 -7.87
CA VAL A 38 -8.88 0.64 -6.68
C VAL A 38 -8.42 2.09 -6.79
N ARG A 39 -8.83 2.82 -7.83
CA ARG A 39 -8.48 4.24 -8.05
C ARG A 39 -8.73 5.14 -6.83
N PRO A 40 -9.82 4.98 -6.04
CA PRO A 40 -10.06 5.83 -4.87
C PRO A 40 -9.04 5.64 -3.73
N PHE A 41 -8.32 4.51 -3.72
CA PHE A 41 -7.44 4.11 -2.62
C PHE A 41 -5.96 4.36 -2.89
N VAL A 42 -5.60 4.84 -4.08
CA VAL A 42 -4.22 5.03 -4.51
C VAL A 42 -4.03 6.32 -5.29
N SER A 43 -2.82 6.87 -5.23
CA SER A 43 -2.46 8.02 -6.06
C SER A 43 -2.30 7.62 -7.54
N PRO A 44 -2.44 8.57 -8.49
CA PRO A 44 -2.30 8.28 -9.92
C PRO A 44 -1.01 7.57 -10.34
N PRO A 45 0.19 7.91 -9.79
CA PRO A 45 1.41 7.18 -10.09
C PRO A 45 1.36 5.70 -9.66
N VAL A 46 0.72 5.41 -8.52
CA VAL A 46 0.55 4.04 -8.02
C VAL A 46 -0.44 3.28 -8.89
N MET A 47 -1.55 3.90 -9.30
CA MET A 47 -2.52 3.28 -10.20
C MET A 47 -1.88 2.85 -11.52
N ARG A 48 -1.01 3.68 -12.10
CA ARG A 48 -0.27 3.34 -13.33
C ARG A 48 0.60 2.09 -13.14
N ARG A 49 1.35 2.01 -12.04
CA ARG A 49 2.20 0.86 -11.72
C ARG A 49 1.42 -0.41 -11.43
N LEU A 50 0.25 -0.28 -10.78
CA LEU A 50 -0.64 -1.42 -10.54
C LEU A 50 -1.16 -2.00 -11.86
N ARG A 51 -1.57 -1.16 -12.81
CA ARG A 51 -2.01 -1.61 -14.15
C ARG A 51 -0.91 -2.38 -14.89
N GLU A 52 0.30 -1.84 -14.91
CA GLU A 52 1.47 -2.50 -15.53
C GLU A 52 1.74 -3.88 -14.90
N ARG A 53 1.71 -3.94 -13.56
CA ARG A 53 1.90 -5.18 -12.82
C ARG A 53 0.81 -6.22 -13.13
N PHE A 54 -0.47 -5.84 -13.11
CA PHE A 54 -1.55 -6.80 -13.35
C PHE A 54 -1.59 -7.30 -14.79
N ALA A 55 -1.23 -6.45 -15.76
CA ALA A 55 -1.07 -6.89 -17.16
C ALA A 55 0.01 -7.98 -17.30
N SER A 56 1.12 -7.89 -16.55
CA SER A 56 2.18 -8.91 -16.56
C SER A 56 1.78 -10.25 -15.90
N LEU A 57 0.71 -10.28 -15.11
CA LEU A 57 0.25 -11.48 -14.40
C LEU A 57 -0.80 -12.28 -15.18
N ALA A 58 -1.38 -11.70 -16.24
CA ALA A 58 -2.43 -12.33 -17.05
C ALA A 58 -1.88 -13.25 -18.17
N THR A 59 -0.74 -13.91 -17.92
CA THR A 59 -0.17 -14.94 -18.82
C THR A 59 -0.71 -16.31 -18.44
#